data_AF-A0A7W6DCM2-F1
#
_entry.id   AF-A0A7W6DCM2-F1
#
_cell.length_a   1.000
_cell.length_b   1.000
_cell.length_c   1.000
_cell.angle_alpha   90.00
_cell.angle_beta   90.00
_cell.angle_gamma   90.00
#
_symmetry.space_group_name_H-M   'P 1'
#
loop_
_entity.id
_entity.type
_entity.pdbx_description
1 polymer ?
#
loop_
_entity_poly.entity_id
_entity_poly.type
_entity_poly.pdbx_seq_one_letter_code
_entity_poly.pdbx_strand_id
1 'polypeptide(L)'
;MEQGAVFQSNRSQAIRLPKAVALPDDVKRVDIVAVGRTRIIAPAGEAWDSWFEGAAATPDFMSERDQPALQVRDAFNRHHGQLCISSVTLMELIYGAEKSASQERNLAVVEGFAARLEVLPYDDIAANHTGQLRAELARNGTPIGPYDQLIAGHARSRGLIVVTNSRREFDRVAGLRIEDWTI
;
A
#
# COMPACT_ATOMS: atom_id res chain seq x y z
N MET A 1 0.22 20.44 22.88
CA MET A 1 1.05 19.37 22.29
C MET A 1 2.14 19.05 23.29
N GLU A 2 2.24 17.78 23.69
CA GLU A 2 3.34 17.31 24.55
C GLU A 2 4.64 17.24 23.74
N GLN A 3 5.77 17.56 24.38
CA GLN A 3 7.08 17.51 23.74
C GLN A 3 7.96 16.44 24.39
N GLY A 4 8.57 15.59 23.57
CA GLY A 4 9.59 14.64 23.98
C GLY A 4 11.01 15.16 23.69
N ALA A 5 12.00 14.58 24.35
CA ALA A 5 13.41 14.83 24.04
C ALA A 5 13.99 13.68 23.22
N VAL A 6 14.80 14.01 22.21
CA VAL A 6 15.53 13.04 21.37
C VAL A 6 16.97 12.95 21.84
N PHE A 7 17.43 11.74 22.12
CA PHE A 7 18.79 11.44 22.57
C PHE A 7 19.52 10.62 21.51
N GLN A 8 20.78 10.95 21.25
CA GLN A 8 21.65 10.17 20.36
C GLN A 8 22.39 9.10 21.18
N SER A 9 22.47 7.88 20.65
CA SER A 9 23.28 6.80 21.22
C SER A 9 23.93 6.00 20.09
N ASN A 10 25.25 6.08 19.95
CA ASN A 10 26.00 5.46 18.86
C ASN A 10 25.38 5.76 17.47
N ARG A 11 24.75 4.76 16.84
CA ARG A 11 24.11 4.85 15.51
C ARG A 11 22.57 4.88 15.58
N SER A 12 21.97 5.07 16.76
CA SER A 12 20.52 5.10 16.97
C SER A 12 20.06 6.31 17.78
N GLN A 13 18.75 6.54 17.78
CA GLN A 13 18.09 7.60 18.56
C GLN A 13 17.12 6.97 19.55
N ALA A 14 17.00 7.57 20.74
CA ALA A 14 15.97 7.28 21.72
C ALA A 14 15.07 8.50 21.90
N ILE A 15 13.75 8.30 21.95
CA ILE A 15 12.78 9.37 22.24
C ILE A 15 12.22 9.13 23.63
N ARG A 16 12.36 10.12 24.52
CA ARG A 16 11.71 10.09 25.83
C ARG A 16 10.30 10.64 25.72
N LEU A 17 9.30 9.76 25.87
CA LEU A 17 7.89 10.13 25.91
C LEU A 17 7.49 10.67 27.30
N PRO A 18 6.86 11.85 27.39
CA PRO A 18 6.21 12.30 28.62
C PRO A 18 5.12 11.33 29.08
N LYS A 19 4.86 11.27 30.40
CA LYS A 19 3.85 10.37 30.98
C LYS A 19 2.45 10.54 30.36
N ALA A 20 2.09 11.76 29.96
CA ALA A 20 0.80 12.06 29.34
C ALA A 20 0.58 11.41 27.96
N VAL A 21 1.65 11.00 27.29
CA VAL A 21 1.63 10.33 25.98
C VAL A 21 2.41 9.00 26.01
N ALA A 22 2.55 8.42 27.20
CA ALA A 22 3.15 7.10 27.34
C ALA A 22 2.26 6.04 26.69
N LEU A 23 2.89 5.07 26.04
CA LEU A 23 2.19 3.87 25.58
C LEU A 23 1.68 3.06 26.79
N PRO A 24 0.65 2.22 26.61
CA PRO A 24 0.22 1.28 27.63
C PRO A 24 1.38 0.41 28.15
N ASP A 25 1.36 0.06 29.44
CA ASP A 25 2.48 -0.59 30.15
C ASP A 25 2.83 -1.99 29.59
N ASP A 26 1.87 -2.63 28.93
CA ASP A 26 1.99 -3.94 28.29
C ASP A 26 2.67 -3.87 26.91
N VAL A 27 2.75 -2.70 26.27
CA VAL A 27 3.42 -2.52 24.98
C VAL A 27 4.93 -2.63 25.13
N LYS A 28 5.53 -3.68 24.54
CA LYS A 28 7.00 -3.92 24.58
C LYS A 28 7.72 -3.60 23.27
N ARG A 29 6.99 -3.52 22.15
CA ARG A 29 7.53 -3.26 20.82
C ARG A 29 6.62 -2.32 20.07
N VAL A 30 7.21 -1.53 19.18
CA VAL A 30 6.50 -0.57 18.34
C VAL A 30 6.95 -0.71 16.90
N ASP A 31 6.01 -0.48 15.99
CA ASP A 31 6.31 -0.20 14.59
C ASP A 31 6.54 1.30 14.43
N ILE A 32 7.56 1.67 13.64
CA ILE A 32 7.90 3.06 13.37
C ILE A 32 7.74 3.29 11.87
N VAL A 33 6.67 4.01 11.50
CA VAL A 33 6.39 4.38 10.12
C VAL A 33 6.93 5.78 9.86
N ALA A 34 7.75 5.93 8.82
CA ALA A 34 8.31 7.22 8.42
C ALA A 34 7.48 7.86 7.31
N VAL A 35 6.93 9.05 7.57
CA VAL A 35 6.19 9.86 6.59
C VAL A 35 6.90 11.20 6.47
N GLY A 36 7.79 11.32 5.48
CA GLY A 36 8.72 12.45 5.38
C GLY A 36 9.53 12.67 6.68
N ARG A 37 9.33 13.83 7.31
CA ARG A 37 9.95 14.19 8.61
C ARG A 37 9.18 13.69 9.83
N THR A 38 7.97 13.19 9.63
CA THR A 38 7.10 12.67 10.68
C THR A 38 7.44 11.20 10.96
N ARG A 39 7.31 10.80 12.23
CA ARG A 39 7.39 9.40 12.65
C ARG A 39 6.09 9.05 13.34
N ILE A 40 5.41 8.03 12.83
CA ILE A 40 4.22 7.46 13.47
C ILE A 40 4.70 6.24 14.24
N ILE A 41 4.42 6.22 15.55
CA ILE A 41 4.80 5.14 16.45
C ILE A 41 3.50 4.48 16.91
N ALA A 42 3.33 3.20 16.60
CA ALA A 42 2.18 2.39 17.01
C ALA A 42 2.67 1.11 17.70
N PRO A 43 1.89 0.51 18.62
CA PRO A 43 2.18 -0.83 19.09
C PRO A 43 2.41 -1.79 17.92
N ALA A 44 3.37 -2.71 18.08
CA ALA A 44 3.76 -3.59 16.99
C ALA A 44 2.57 -4.46 16.52
N GLY A 45 2.27 -4.42 15.22
CA GLY A 45 1.13 -5.12 14.61
C GLY A 45 -0.16 -4.30 14.51
N GLU A 46 -0.19 -3.06 15.02
CA GLU A 46 -1.38 -2.18 15.00
C GLU A 46 -1.22 -0.97 14.06
N ALA A 47 -0.12 -0.91 13.29
CA ALA A 47 0.20 0.23 12.43
C ALA A 47 -0.86 0.48 11.34
N TRP A 48 -1.52 -0.58 10.86
CA TRP A 48 -2.63 -0.46 9.91
C TRP A 48 -3.93 -0.05 10.57
N ASP A 49 -4.24 -0.55 11.76
CA ASP A 49 -5.45 -0.17 12.51
C ASP A 49 -5.47 1.33 12.77
N SER A 50 -4.34 1.87 13.25
CA SER A 50 -4.17 3.31 13.44
C SER A 50 -4.36 4.13 12.14
N TRP A 51 -3.99 3.58 10.98
CA TRP A 51 -4.23 4.25 9.69
C TRP A 51 -5.70 4.19 9.27
N PHE A 52 -6.34 3.04 9.43
CA PHE A 52 -7.75 2.84 9.10
C PHE A 52 -8.71 3.66 9.98
N GLU A 53 -8.32 3.96 11.22
CA GLU A 53 -9.05 4.85 12.14
C GLU A 53 -8.80 6.34 11.87
N GLY A 54 -7.79 6.66 11.05
CA GLY A 54 -7.42 8.01 10.68
C GLY A 54 -8.36 8.68 9.67
N ALA A 55 -7.91 9.80 9.11
CA ALA A 55 -8.66 10.50 8.08
C ALA A 55 -8.76 9.66 6.80
N ALA A 56 -9.98 9.36 6.37
CA ALA A 56 -10.22 8.70 5.09
C ALA A 56 -10.13 9.69 3.91
N ALA A 57 -9.87 9.15 2.72
CA ALA A 57 -9.97 9.87 1.46
C ALA A 57 -11.40 10.38 1.23
N THR A 58 -11.55 11.45 0.46
CA THR A 58 -12.87 12.01 0.15
C THR A 58 -13.65 11.12 -0.82
N PRO A 59 -15.00 11.16 -0.84
CA PRO A 59 -15.80 10.26 -1.68
C PRO A 59 -15.55 10.35 -3.19
N ASP A 60 -15.02 11.47 -3.67
CA ASP A 60 -14.67 11.68 -5.08
C ASP A 60 -13.30 11.07 -5.47
N PHE A 61 -12.50 10.65 -4.48
CA PHE A 61 -11.23 9.95 -4.69
C PHE A 61 -11.45 8.62 -5.42
N MET A 62 -10.82 8.49 -6.60
CA MET A 62 -10.95 7.31 -7.47
C MET A 62 -12.41 6.88 -7.74
N SER A 63 -13.31 7.85 -7.86
CA SER A 63 -14.76 7.61 -8.06
C SER A 63 -15.14 6.96 -9.39
N GLU A 64 -14.23 6.94 -10.37
CA GLU A 64 -14.42 6.26 -11.66
C GLU A 64 -14.13 4.76 -11.60
N ARG A 65 -13.64 4.25 -10.45
CA ARG A 65 -13.40 2.82 -10.21
C ARG A 65 -14.57 2.20 -9.46
N ASP A 66 -14.87 0.95 -9.81
CA ASP A 66 -15.78 0.11 -9.02
C ASP A 66 -15.09 -0.23 -7.69
N GLN A 67 -15.49 0.45 -6.62
CA GLN A 67 -14.93 0.24 -5.28
C GLN A 67 -15.74 -0.85 -4.58
N PRO A 68 -15.14 -2.03 -4.29
CA PRO A 68 -15.83 -3.08 -3.55
C PRO A 68 -16.08 -2.65 -2.09
N ALA A 69 -16.92 -3.44 -1.39
CA ALA A 69 -17.05 -3.33 0.05
C ALA A 69 -15.67 -3.41 0.74
N LEU A 70 -15.52 -2.67 1.84
CA LEU A 70 -14.26 -2.52 2.58
C LEU A 70 -13.53 -3.85 2.77
N GLN A 71 -12.28 -3.90 2.31
CA GLN A 71 -11.38 -5.05 2.44
C GLN A 71 -11.16 -5.40 3.92
N VAL A 72 -10.94 -6.68 4.21
CA VAL A 72 -10.77 -7.16 5.58
C VAL A 72 -9.47 -6.63 6.18
N ARG A 73 -9.59 -5.67 7.12
CA ARG A 73 -8.48 -5.00 7.82
C ARG A 73 -7.50 -6.00 8.45
N ASP A 74 -8.02 -7.10 8.98
CA ASP A 74 -7.20 -8.15 9.62
C ASP A 74 -6.14 -8.73 8.68
N ALA A 75 -6.38 -8.80 7.37
CA ALA A 75 -5.41 -9.31 6.42
C ALA A 75 -4.15 -8.42 6.33
N PHE A 76 -4.32 -7.10 6.42
CA PHE A 76 -3.20 -6.16 6.41
C PHE A 76 -2.30 -6.34 7.63
N ASN A 77 -2.89 -6.57 8.80
CA ASN A 77 -2.13 -6.85 10.02
C ASN A 77 -1.41 -8.20 9.96
N ARG A 78 -2.09 -9.26 9.48
CA ARG A 78 -1.48 -10.60 9.34
C ARG A 78 -0.27 -10.60 8.40
N HIS A 79 -0.31 -9.80 7.35
CA HIS A 79 0.76 -9.70 6.36
C HIS A 79 1.68 -8.48 6.58
N HIS A 80 1.63 -7.86 7.77
CA HIS A 80 2.47 -6.70 8.07
C HIS A 80 3.96 -6.96 7.75
N GLY A 81 4.60 -6.00 7.07
CA GLY A 81 6.00 -6.12 6.61
C GLY A 81 6.23 -7.06 5.41
N GLN A 82 5.17 -7.66 4.85
CA GLN A 82 5.22 -8.53 3.67
C GLN A 82 4.44 -7.96 2.48
N LEU A 83 3.93 -6.73 2.61
CA LEU A 83 3.08 -6.08 1.62
C LEU A 83 3.86 -5.03 0.83
N CYS A 84 3.54 -4.98 -0.45
CA CYS A 84 4.13 -4.03 -1.38
C CYS A 84 3.09 -3.57 -2.40
N ILE A 85 3.38 -2.46 -3.06
CA ILE A 85 2.66 -2.01 -4.25
C ILE A 85 3.64 -1.71 -5.38
N SER A 86 3.18 -1.89 -6.61
CA SER A 86 3.91 -1.41 -7.78
C SER A 86 3.92 0.13 -7.81
N SER A 87 5.00 0.74 -8.29
CA SER A 87 5.03 2.18 -8.59
C SER A 87 3.93 2.60 -9.57
N VAL A 88 3.41 1.66 -10.39
CA VAL A 88 2.24 1.87 -11.25
C VAL A 88 0.98 2.10 -10.42
N THR A 89 0.73 1.28 -9.39
CA THR A 89 -0.39 1.47 -8.47
C THR A 89 -0.26 2.77 -7.69
N LEU A 90 0.96 3.12 -7.25
CA LEU A 90 1.21 4.41 -6.59
C LEU A 90 0.86 5.58 -7.52
N MET A 91 1.23 5.51 -8.80
CA MET A 91 0.87 6.51 -9.80
C MET A 91 -0.66 6.67 -9.92
N GLU A 92 -1.42 5.56 -9.95
CA GLU A 92 -2.88 5.62 -10.01
C GLU A 92 -3.50 6.27 -8.77
N LEU A 93 -2.97 5.96 -7.58
CA LEU A 93 -3.41 6.55 -6.32
C LEU A 93 -3.14 8.07 -6.29
N ILE A 94 -1.94 8.49 -6.71
CA ILE A 94 -1.59 9.92 -6.81
C ILE A 94 -2.49 10.62 -7.83
N TYR A 95 -2.71 10.03 -9.01
CA TYR A 95 -3.61 10.58 -10.01
C TYR A 95 -5.03 10.77 -9.45
N GLY A 96 -5.55 9.79 -8.72
CA GLY A 96 -6.86 9.88 -8.06
C GLY A 96 -6.93 11.01 -7.03
N ALA A 97 -5.84 11.24 -6.29
CA ALA A 97 -5.75 12.32 -5.31
C ALA A 97 -5.68 13.69 -6.00
N GLU A 98 -4.84 13.85 -7.02
CA GLU A 98 -4.67 15.08 -7.80
C GLU A 98 -5.96 15.49 -8.54
N LYS A 99 -6.73 14.51 -9.01
CA LYS A 99 -8.01 14.75 -9.69
C LYS A 99 -9.15 15.15 -8.74
N SER A 100 -9.03 14.82 -7.46
CA SER A 100 -10.08 15.10 -6.47
C SER A 100 -10.17 16.58 -6.10
N ALA A 101 -11.30 17.00 -5.55
CA ALA A 101 -11.49 18.35 -5.03
C ALA A 101 -10.65 18.66 -3.78
N SER A 102 -10.16 17.62 -3.07
CA SER A 102 -9.39 17.74 -1.82
C SER A 102 -7.99 17.14 -1.95
N GLN A 103 -7.21 17.66 -2.90
CA GLN A 103 -5.88 17.16 -3.28
C GLN A 103 -4.95 16.95 -2.08
N GLU A 104 -4.70 17.99 -1.27
CA GLU A 104 -3.77 17.93 -0.13
C GLU A 104 -4.15 16.84 0.86
N ARG A 105 -5.45 16.74 1.18
CA ARG A 105 -5.98 15.69 2.07
C ARG A 105 -5.76 14.30 1.49
N ASN A 106 -6.13 14.08 0.23
CA ASN A 106 -6.03 12.75 -0.37
C ASN A 106 -4.58 12.34 -0.63
N LEU A 107 -3.70 13.28 -0.97
CA LEU A 107 -2.26 13.03 -1.06
C LEU A 107 -1.68 12.62 0.29
N ALA A 108 -2.09 13.25 1.39
CA ALA A 108 -1.67 12.84 2.73
C ALA A 108 -2.15 11.42 3.09
N VAL A 109 -3.36 11.03 2.67
CA VAL A 109 -3.88 9.66 2.82
C VAL A 109 -3.01 8.66 2.04
N VAL A 110 -2.70 8.97 0.77
CA VAL A 110 -1.85 8.13 -0.09
C VAL A 110 -0.42 8.03 0.47
N GLU A 111 0.15 9.13 0.96
CA GLU A 111 1.49 9.13 1.58
C GLU A 111 1.51 8.25 2.83
N GLY A 112 0.50 8.38 3.71
CA GLY A 112 0.37 7.54 4.90
C GLY A 112 0.20 6.05 4.57
N PHE A 113 -0.53 5.73 3.50
CA PHE A 113 -0.69 4.36 3.00
C PHE A 113 0.63 3.80 2.47
N ALA A 114 1.26 4.53 1.54
CA ALA A 114 2.51 4.10 0.89
C ALA A 114 3.67 3.97 1.89
N ALA A 115 3.73 4.79 2.94
CA ALA A 115 4.77 4.72 3.96
C ALA A 115 4.78 3.40 4.76
N ARG A 116 3.68 2.65 4.75
CA ARG A 116 3.53 1.34 5.43
C ARG A 116 3.81 0.15 4.51
N LEU A 117 4.15 0.41 3.25
CA LEU A 117 4.34 -0.58 2.20
C LEU A 117 5.72 -0.44 1.58
N GLU A 118 6.23 -1.53 1.03
CA GLU A 118 7.32 -1.41 0.07
C GLU A 118 6.76 -0.95 -1.29
N VAL A 119 7.25 0.16 -1.82
CA VAL A 119 6.91 0.61 -3.18
C VAL A 119 7.96 0.09 -4.14
N LEU A 120 7.62 -0.93 -4.93
CA LEU A 120 8.54 -1.54 -5.87
C LEU A 120 8.63 -0.72 -7.17
N PRO A 121 9.83 -0.31 -7.61
CA PRO A 121 10.01 0.35 -8.91
C PRO A 121 9.66 -0.58 -10.06
N TYR A 122 8.90 -0.09 -11.04
CA TYR A 122 8.69 -0.81 -12.29
C TYR A 122 9.93 -0.75 -13.19
N ASP A 123 10.66 -1.87 -13.27
CA ASP A 123 11.95 -2.00 -13.97
C ASP A 123 11.84 -2.71 -15.34
N ASP A 124 12.99 -3.00 -15.94
CA ASP A 124 13.10 -3.68 -17.23
C ASP A 124 12.67 -5.15 -17.18
N ILE A 125 12.88 -5.84 -16.05
CA ILE A 125 12.41 -7.22 -15.83
C ILE A 125 10.88 -7.23 -15.81
N ALA A 126 10.25 -6.31 -15.09
CA ALA A 126 8.80 -6.10 -15.10
C ALA A 126 8.29 -5.79 -16.51
N ALA A 127 8.99 -4.92 -17.25
CA ALA A 127 8.64 -4.58 -18.64
C ALA A 127 8.65 -5.79 -19.57
N ASN A 128 9.65 -6.66 -19.48
CA ASN A 128 9.74 -7.88 -20.27
C ASN A 128 8.55 -8.82 -19.99
N HIS A 129 8.21 -9.04 -18.71
CA HIS A 129 7.06 -9.87 -18.35
C HIS A 129 5.74 -9.26 -18.83
N THR A 130 5.57 -7.94 -18.75
CA THR A 130 4.38 -7.26 -19.28
C THR A 130 4.26 -7.41 -20.79
N GLY A 131 5.36 -7.27 -21.55
CA GLY A 131 5.33 -7.42 -23.00
C GLY A 131 4.86 -8.82 -23.43
N GLN A 132 5.40 -9.85 -22.78
CA GLN A 132 5.01 -11.24 -23.01
C GLN A 132 3.53 -11.48 -22.70
N LEU A 133 3.06 -11.10 -21.51
CA LEU A 133 1.66 -11.34 -21.13
C LEU A 133 0.69 -10.56 -22.01
N ARG A 134 1.03 -9.33 -22.41
CA ARG A 134 0.20 -8.52 -23.30
C ARG A 134 0.06 -9.18 -24.67
N ALA A 135 1.14 -9.73 -25.22
CA ALA A 135 1.11 -10.45 -26.49
C ALA A 135 0.31 -11.77 -26.39
N GLU A 136 0.40 -12.48 -25.26
CA GLU A 136 -0.41 -13.67 -24.98
C GLU A 136 -1.90 -13.35 -24.89
N LEU A 137 -2.29 -12.38 -24.07
CA LEU A 137 -3.68 -11.95 -23.92
C LEU A 137 -4.27 -11.44 -25.24
N ALA A 138 -3.49 -10.72 -26.04
CA ALA A 138 -3.92 -10.24 -27.35
C ALA A 138 -4.18 -11.40 -28.33
N ARG A 139 -3.28 -12.39 -28.39
CA ARG A 139 -3.47 -13.60 -29.22
C ARG A 139 -4.70 -14.41 -28.81
N ASN A 140 -5.02 -14.42 -27.51
CA ASN A 140 -6.18 -15.12 -26.98
C ASN A 140 -7.49 -14.33 -27.10
N GLY A 141 -7.45 -13.06 -27.54
CA GLY A 141 -8.64 -12.21 -27.64
C GLY A 141 -9.19 -11.77 -26.28
N THR A 142 -8.38 -11.82 -25.22
CA THR A 142 -8.81 -11.53 -23.84
C THR A 142 -7.97 -10.43 -23.17
N PRO A 143 -7.86 -9.23 -23.76
CA PRO A 143 -7.10 -8.14 -23.14
C PRO A 143 -7.68 -7.75 -21.77
N ILE A 144 -6.82 -7.24 -20.90
CA ILE A 144 -7.16 -6.62 -19.60
C ILE A 144 -6.75 -5.14 -19.61
N GLY A 145 -7.13 -4.37 -18.58
CA GLY A 145 -6.77 -2.95 -18.48
C GLY A 145 -5.28 -2.67 -18.66
N PRO A 146 -4.87 -1.55 -19.28
CA PRO A 146 -3.46 -1.29 -19.60
C PRO A 146 -2.58 -1.18 -18.35
N TYR A 147 -3.09 -0.61 -17.25
CA TYR A 147 -2.37 -0.56 -15.98
C TYR A 147 -2.38 -1.91 -15.26
N ASP A 148 -3.47 -2.68 -15.36
CA ASP A 148 -3.53 -4.05 -14.84
C ASP A 148 -2.52 -4.98 -15.53
N GLN A 149 -2.27 -4.78 -16.83
CA GLN A 149 -1.18 -5.48 -17.54
C GLN A 149 0.18 -5.19 -16.92
N LEU A 150 0.47 -3.91 -16.61
CA LEU A 150 1.74 -3.53 -15.98
C LEU A 150 1.85 -4.12 -14.56
N ILE A 151 0.77 -4.07 -13.77
CA ILE A 151 0.73 -4.60 -12.41
C ILE A 151 0.91 -6.13 -12.42
N ALA A 152 0.17 -6.84 -13.28
CA ALA A 152 0.28 -8.28 -13.45
C ALA A 152 1.68 -8.69 -13.91
N GLY A 153 2.27 -7.97 -14.88
CA GLY A 153 3.62 -8.24 -15.36
C GLY A 153 4.66 -8.02 -14.28
N HIS A 154 4.52 -6.94 -13.51
CA HIS A 154 5.41 -6.66 -12.39
C HIS A 154 5.33 -7.74 -11.31
N ALA A 155 4.12 -8.11 -10.87
CA ALA A 155 3.94 -9.19 -9.89
C ALA A 155 4.47 -10.54 -10.40
N ARG A 156 4.20 -10.88 -11.67
CA ARG A 156 4.71 -12.11 -12.30
C ARG A 156 6.24 -12.14 -12.35
N SER A 157 6.88 -11.01 -12.67
CA SER A 157 8.35 -10.90 -12.74
C SER A 157 9.04 -11.12 -11.39
N ARG A 158 8.36 -10.76 -10.29
CA ARG A 158 8.87 -10.91 -8.92
C ARG A 158 8.37 -12.19 -8.25
N GLY A 159 7.56 -12.98 -8.96
CA GLY A 159 6.89 -14.14 -8.40
C GLY A 159 6.03 -13.79 -7.19
N LEU A 160 5.32 -12.67 -7.20
CA LEU A 160 4.44 -12.21 -6.12
C LEU A 160 3.00 -12.68 -6.31
N ILE A 161 2.17 -12.47 -5.28
CA ILE A 161 0.73 -12.68 -5.32
C ILE A 161 0.06 -11.32 -5.53
N VAL A 162 -0.86 -11.22 -6.49
CA VAL A 162 -1.70 -10.03 -6.66
C VAL A 162 -2.92 -10.17 -5.77
N VAL A 163 -3.09 -9.23 -4.83
CA VAL A 163 -4.32 -9.12 -4.05
C VAL A 163 -5.28 -8.20 -4.81
N THR A 164 -6.42 -8.73 -5.24
CA THR A 164 -7.41 -7.97 -6.03
C THR A 164 -8.81 -8.55 -5.89
N ASN A 165 -9.82 -7.68 -5.90
CA ASN A 165 -11.23 -8.04 -6.04
C ASN A 165 -11.66 -8.19 -7.52
N SER A 166 -10.82 -7.79 -8.48
CA SER A 166 -11.07 -7.88 -9.92
C SER A 166 -10.54 -9.19 -10.52
N ARG A 167 -10.78 -10.33 -9.85
CA ARG A 167 -10.23 -11.64 -10.24
C ARG A 167 -10.46 -11.99 -11.70
N ARG A 168 -11.64 -11.67 -12.24
CA ARG A 168 -12.03 -11.98 -13.63
C ARG A 168 -11.03 -11.49 -14.69
N GLU A 169 -10.33 -10.38 -14.43
CA GLU A 169 -9.28 -9.90 -15.34
C GLU A 169 -7.97 -10.62 -15.10
N PHE A 170 -7.49 -10.64 -13.85
CA PHE A 170 -6.19 -11.20 -13.49
C PHE A 170 -6.10 -12.72 -13.70
N ASP A 171 -7.20 -13.47 -13.54
CA ASP A 171 -7.27 -14.92 -13.77
C ASP A 171 -6.91 -15.31 -15.22
N ARG A 172 -6.97 -14.36 -16.17
CA ARG A 172 -6.59 -14.57 -17.57
C ARG A 172 -5.07 -14.59 -17.77
N VAL A 173 -4.29 -14.15 -16.78
CA VAL A 173 -2.84 -14.03 -16.86
C VAL A 173 -2.20 -15.35 -16.43
N ALA A 174 -1.65 -16.09 -17.39
CA ALA A 174 -0.96 -17.35 -17.11
C ALA A 174 0.26 -17.13 -16.19
N GLY A 175 0.38 -17.99 -15.17
CA GLY A 175 1.48 -17.98 -14.21
C GLY A 175 1.39 -16.90 -13.12
N LEU A 176 0.26 -16.19 -13.02
CA LEU A 176 0.02 -15.22 -11.96
C LEU A 176 -0.70 -15.88 -10.78
N ARG A 177 -0.26 -15.57 -9.55
CA ARG A 177 -0.93 -15.99 -8.32
C ARG A 177 -1.80 -14.86 -7.82
N ILE A 178 -3.02 -15.18 -7.38
CA ILE A 178 -4.02 -14.17 -7.04
C ILE A 178 -4.69 -14.55 -5.73
N GLU A 179 -4.88 -13.55 -4.87
CA GLU A 179 -5.70 -13.63 -3.67
C GLU A 179 -6.79 -12.56 -3.71
N ASP A 180 -7.89 -12.82 -3.01
CA ASP A 180 -8.98 -11.88 -2.81
C ASP A 180 -9.31 -11.93 -1.32
N TRP A 181 -9.18 -10.78 -0.66
CA TRP A 181 -9.37 -10.64 0.78
C TRP A 181 -10.75 -10.08 1.14
N THR A 182 -11.67 -10.03 0.17
CA THR A 182 -13.08 -9.64 0.40
C THR A 182 -14.00 -10.85 0.61
N ILE A 183 -13.47 -12.07 0.47
CA ILE A 183 -14.19 -13.35 0.53
C ILE A 183 -13.86 -14.10 1.83
#